data_AF-A0A819DNS8-F1
#
_entry.id   AF-A0A819DNS8-F1
#
_cell.length_a   1.000
_cell.length_b   1.000
_cell.length_c   1.000
_cell.angle_alpha   90.00
_cell.angle_beta   90.00
_cell.angle_gamma   90.00
#
_symmetry.space_group_name_H-M   'P 1'
#
loop_
_entity.id
_entity.type
_entity.pdbx_description
1 polymer ?
#
loop_
_entity_poly.entity_id
_entity_poly.type
_entity_poly.pdbx_seq_one_letter_code
_entity_poly.pdbx_strand_id
1 'polypeptide(L)'
;MDTRSLPFNIMDLRDEAFYDFIRQFAGRKVAELMSFQECNSVDSFLGCNDIFAILHLDSDEIFNLKKSICITLNDGSIYLLPGVEASVNNLTKLFKKKREELLKQSQRRQSITIASVSSVPNIMSTNLATPPVIVDNYSINSSTSNISSDLNQGISPAMTHLLTYEIKSRIVNTVIEWLKQNSEKLSLVNMNFQEDIDFKVELNNSQDGIIIRCKCGTKHAIGQGRGVLVVSSY
;
A
#
# COMPACT_ATOMS: atom_id res chain seq x y z
N MET A 1 -16.02 -14.01 8.15
CA MET A 1 -14.84 -14.18 7.27
C MET A 1 -13.61 -13.65 7.96
N ASP A 2 -12.54 -14.44 7.91
CA ASP A 2 -11.22 -14.09 8.41
C ASP A 2 -10.36 -13.57 7.25
N THR A 3 -9.71 -12.42 7.43
CA THR A 3 -8.81 -11.79 6.44
C THR A 3 -7.34 -12.21 6.63
N ARG A 4 -7.03 -13.03 7.65
CA ARG A 4 -5.68 -13.56 7.93
C ARG A 4 -5.18 -14.56 6.89
N SER A 5 -6.09 -15.18 6.11
CA SER A 5 -5.74 -16.05 4.98
C SER A 5 -5.32 -15.28 3.72
N LEU A 6 -5.51 -13.95 3.68
CA LEU A 6 -5.03 -13.13 2.57
C LEU A 6 -3.54 -12.80 2.73
N PRO A 7 -2.76 -12.77 1.62
CA PRO A 7 -1.44 -12.16 1.60
C PRO A 7 -1.45 -10.73 2.16
N PHE A 8 -0.34 -10.32 2.77
CA PHE A 8 -0.22 -8.96 3.32
C PHE A 8 -0.41 -7.90 2.23
N ASN A 9 0.22 -8.12 1.07
CA ASN A 9 0.24 -7.27 -0.13
C ASN A 9 -0.90 -7.56 -1.12
N ILE A 10 -2.00 -8.21 -0.70
CA ILE A 10 -3.12 -8.59 -1.58
C ILE A 10 -3.71 -7.39 -2.36
N MET A 11 -3.71 -6.19 -1.76
CA MET A 11 -4.19 -4.97 -2.41
C MET A 11 -3.26 -4.50 -3.53
N ASP A 12 -1.99 -4.89 -3.48
CA ASP A 12 -0.91 -4.46 -4.37
C ASP A 12 -0.65 -5.47 -5.51
N LEU A 13 -1.21 -6.68 -5.42
CA LEU A 13 -1.09 -7.69 -6.48
C LEU A 13 -1.76 -7.19 -7.77
N ARG A 14 -1.08 -7.46 -8.89
CA ARG A 14 -1.52 -7.12 -10.25
C ARG A 14 -1.29 -8.30 -11.19
N ASP A 15 -2.07 -8.34 -12.27
CA ASP A 15 -1.92 -9.24 -13.41
C ASP A 15 -1.76 -10.71 -12.99
N GLU A 16 -0.76 -11.43 -13.53
CA GLU A 16 -0.62 -12.87 -13.27
C GLU A 16 -0.43 -13.19 -11.77
N ALA A 17 0.21 -12.33 -10.99
CA ALA A 17 0.35 -12.54 -9.55
C ALA A 17 -1.00 -12.42 -8.81
N PHE A 18 -1.92 -11.59 -9.30
CA PHE A 18 -3.31 -11.57 -8.82
C PHE A 18 -4.07 -12.81 -9.30
N TYR A 19 -3.96 -13.19 -10.57
CA TYR A 19 -4.63 -14.37 -11.10
C TYR A 19 -4.17 -15.68 -10.44
N ASP A 20 -2.88 -15.82 -10.11
CA ASP A 20 -2.34 -16.94 -9.34
C ASP A 20 -2.94 -17.03 -7.94
N PHE A 21 -3.09 -15.89 -7.24
CA PHE A 21 -3.78 -15.86 -5.96
C PHE A 21 -5.24 -16.33 -6.11
N ILE A 22 -5.98 -15.80 -7.09
CA ILE A 22 -7.37 -16.21 -7.35
C ILE A 22 -7.45 -17.71 -7.71
N ARG A 23 -6.50 -18.21 -8.51
CA ARG A 23 -6.40 -19.61 -8.94
C ARG A 23 -6.18 -20.56 -7.77
N GLN A 24 -5.38 -20.16 -6.78
CA GLN A 24 -5.15 -20.91 -5.54
C GLN A 24 -6.32 -20.78 -4.55
N PHE A 25 -6.92 -19.61 -4.42
CA PHE A 25 -7.91 -19.30 -3.37
C PHE A 25 -9.36 -19.65 -3.75
N ALA A 26 -9.75 -19.38 -5.00
CA ALA A 26 -11.10 -19.55 -5.53
C ALA A 26 -11.18 -20.55 -6.70
N GLY A 27 -10.04 -21.12 -7.11
CA GLY A 27 -9.95 -22.13 -8.16
C GLY A 27 -9.79 -21.56 -9.56
N ARG A 28 -9.29 -22.41 -10.47
CA ARG A 28 -8.91 -22.05 -11.84
C ARG A 28 -10.04 -21.34 -12.62
N LYS A 29 -11.27 -21.86 -12.56
CA LYS A 29 -12.45 -21.31 -13.25
C LYS A 29 -12.72 -19.85 -12.92
N VAL A 30 -12.49 -19.46 -11.66
CA VAL A 30 -12.69 -18.08 -11.21
C VAL A 30 -11.55 -17.19 -11.71
N ALA A 31 -10.30 -17.68 -11.69
CA ALA A 31 -9.16 -16.95 -12.25
C ALA A 31 -9.29 -16.71 -13.76
N GLU A 32 -9.72 -17.72 -14.51
CA GLU A 32 -10.02 -17.60 -15.96
C GLU A 32 -11.08 -16.52 -16.20
N LEU A 33 -12.20 -16.55 -15.47
CA LEU A 33 -13.24 -15.51 -15.55
C LEU A 33 -12.70 -14.10 -15.23
N MET A 34 -11.82 -13.95 -14.23
CA MET A 34 -11.20 -12.64 -13.95
C MET A 34 -10.29 -12.17 -15.08
N SER A 35 -9.52 -13.08 -15.70
CA SER A 35 -8.65 -12.73 -16.83
C SER A 35 -9.44 -12.29 -18.06
N PHE A 36 -10.56 -12.94 -18.37
CA PHE A 36 -11.47 -12.55 -19.46
C PHE A 36 -12.15 -11.18 -19.25
N GLN A 37 -12.34 -10.77 -17.99
CA GLN A 37 -12.91 -9.46 -17.61
C GLN A 37 -11.83 -8.38 -17.35
N GLU A 38 -10.55 -8.68 -17.62
CA GLU A 38 -9.40 -7.82 -17.27
C GLU A 38 -9.39 -7.36 -15.80
N CYS A 39 -10.01 -8.14 -14.91
CA CYS A 39 -10.06 -7.91 -13.47
C CYS A 39 -8.73 -8.33 -12.82
N ASN A 40 -7.66 -7.63 -13.21
CA ASN A 40 -6.26 -7.91 -12.87
C ASN A 40 -5.82 -7.47 -11.47
N SER A 41 -6.72 -6.96 -10.62
CA SER A 41 -6.39 -6.45 -9.29
C SER A 41 -7.59 -6.44 -8.36
N VAL A 42 -7.37 -6.26 -7.07
CA VAL A 42 -8.47 -6.04 -6.10
C VAL A 42 -9.28 -4.78 -6.43
N ASP A 43 -8.65 -3.76 -7.01
CA ASP A 43 -9.32 -2.49 -7.31
C ASP A 43 -10.19 -2.58 -8.56
N SER A 44 -9.69 -3.17 -9.65
CA SER A 44 -10.48 -3.46 -10.86
C SER A 44 -11.59 -4.50 -10.57
N PHE A 45 -11.29 -5.57 -9.82
CA PHE A 45 -12.29 -6.54 -9.38
C PHE A 45 -13.43 -5.90 -8.57
N LEU A 46 -13.12 -5.03 -7.59
CA LEU A 46 -14.15 -4.37 -6.77
C LEU A 46 -14.82 -3.18 -7.46
N GLY A 47 -14.27 -2.69 -8.57
CA GLY A 47 -14.91 -1.70 -9.46
C GLY A 47 -15.79 -2.32 -10.54
N CYS A 48 -15.65 -3.62 -10.81
CA CYS A 48 -16.49 -4.35 -11.76
C CYS A 48 -17.92 -4.50 -11.20
N ASN A 49 -18.90 -3.91 -11.88
CA ASN A 49 -20.31 -3.94 -11.46
C ASN A 49 -20.91 -5.35 -11.56
N ASP A 50 -20.63 -6.06 -12.65
CA ASP A 50 -21.04 -7.44 -12.88
C ASP A 50 -19.93 -8.21 -13.61
N ILE A 51 -19.27 -9.09 -12.86
CA ILE A 51 -18.20 -9.97 -13.35
C ILE A 51 -18.73 -11.03 -14.31
N PHE A 52 -20.02 -11.36 -14.27
CA PHE A 52 -20.61 -12.37 -15.15
C PHE A 52 -21.11 -11.80 -16.49
N ALA A 53 -21.03 -10.48 -16.69
CA ALA A 53 -21.52 -9.80 -17.89
C ALA A 53 -20.93 -10.35 -19.22
N ILE A 54 -19.66 -10.77 -19.25
CA ILE A 54 -19.06 -11.44 -20.45
C ILE A 54 -19.87 -12.65 -20.92
N LEU A 55 -20.57 -13.35 -20.04
CA LEU A 55 -21.30 -14.58 -20.38
C LEU A 55 -22.54 -14.30 -21.24
N HIS A 56 -22.96 -13.05 -21.37
CA HIS A 56 -23.99 -12.62 -22.30
C HIS A 56 -23.48 -12.30 -23.71
N LEU A 57 -22.16 -12.14 -23.90
CA LEU A 57 -21.57 -11.94 -25.23
C LEU A 57 -21.51 -13.26 -26.02
N ASP A 58 -21.68 -13.18 -27.33
CA ASP A 58 -21.55 -14.32 -28.24
C ASP A 58 -20.20 -14.25 -28.97
N SER A 59 -19.25 -15.09 -28.56
CA SER A 59 -17.90 -15.22 -29.12
C SER A 59 -17.38 -16.63 -28.86
N ASP A 60 -16.65 -17.19 -29.83
CA ASP A 60 -15.95 -18.48 -29.74
C ASP A 60 -14.94 -18.52 -28.58
N GLU A 61 -14.33 -17.38 -28.24
CA GLU A 61 -13.36 -17.26 -27.16
C GLU A 61 -14.05 -17.47 -25.80
N ILE A 62 -15.24 -16.87 -25.66
CA ILE A 62 -16.07 -16.92 -24.44
C ILE A 62 -16.84 -18.25 -24.37
N PHE A 63 -17.11 -18.92 -25.49
CA PHE A 63 -17.79 -20.23 -25.53
C PHE A 63 -17.08 -21.28 -24.64
N ASN A 64 -15.75 -21.34 -24.68
CA ASN A 64 -14.97 -22.25 -23.84
C ASN A 64 -15.10 -21.93 -22.35
N LEU A 65 -15.12 -20.64 -21.98
CA LEU A 65 -15.36 -20.19 -20.61
C LEU A 65 -16.78 -20.56 -20.15
N LYS A 66 -17.82 -20.25 -20.95
CA LYS A 66 -19.21 -20.63 -20.64
C LYS A 66 -19.34 -22.13 -20.41
N LYS A 67 -18.75 -22.96 -21.28
CA LYS A 67 -18.75 -24.42 -21.14
C LYS A 67 -18.05 -24.91 -19.87
N SER A 68 -17.09 -24.15 -19.32
CA SER A 68 -16.39 -24.51 -18.09
C SER A 68 -17.13 -24.04 -16.83
N ILE A 69 -17.84 -22.90 -16.86
CA ILE A 69 -18.47 -22.29 -15.67
C ILE A 69 -19.99 -22.33 -15.62
N CYS A 70 -20.66 -22.76 -16.69
CA CYS A 70 -22.12 -22.90 -16.76
C CYS A 70 -22.57 -24.36 -16.99
N ILE A 71 -23.85 -24.62 -16.79
CA ILE A 71 -24.57 -25.83 -17.19
C ILE A 71 -25.65 -25.44 -18.20
N THR A 72 -25.75 -26.17 -19.31
CA THR A 72 -26.89 -26.10 -20.22
C THR A 72 -27.91 -27.16 -19.82
N LEU A 73 -29.17 -26.78 -19.62
CA LEU A 73 -30.27 -27.71 -19.35
C LEU A 73 -30.88 -28.25 -20.65
N ASN A 74 -31.73 -29.27 -20.54
CA ASN A 74 -32.34 -29.95 -21.69
C ASN A 74 -33.27 -29.06 -22.54
N ASP A 75 -33.74 -27.93 -22.00
CA ASP A 75 -34.52 -26.91 -22.69
C ASP A 75 -33.66 -25.85 -23.42
N GLY A 76 -32.33 -25.99 -23.36
CA GLY A 76 -31.36 -25.06 -23.93
C GLY A 76 -31.00 -23.86 -23.04
N SER A 77 -31.63 -23.72 -21.86
CA SER A 77 -31.30 -22.65 -20.92
C SER A 77 -29.90 -22.86 -20.31
N ILE A 78 -29.20 -21.75 -20.00
CA ILE A 78 -27.83 -21.75 -19.50
C ILE A 78 -27.79 -21.14 -18.10
N TYR A 79 -27.27 -21.89 -17.13
CA TYR A 79 -27.15 -21.46 -15.73
C TYR A 79 -25.69 -21.42 -15.29
N LEU A 80 -25.29 -20.36 -14.59
CA LEU A 80 -23.99 -20.28 -13.92
C LEU A 80 -23.88 -21.36 -12.82
N LEU A 81 -22.71 -21.99 -12.67
CA LEU A 81 -22.44 -22.92 -11.58
C LEU A 81 -22.49 -22.19 -10.22
N PRO A 82 -23.36 -22.59 -9.27
CA PRO A 82 -23.49 -21.90 -7.97
C PRO A 82 -22.19 -21.83 -7.16
N GLY A 83 -21.29 -22.79 -7.33
CA GLY A 83 -19.97 -22.76 -6.69
C GLY A 83 -19.05 -21.64 -7.22
N VAL A 84 -19.17 -21.28 -8.50
CA VAL A 84 -18.40 -20.17 -9.11
C VAL A 84 -18.96 -18.85 -8.58
N GLU A 85 -20.29 -18.69 -8.61
CA GLU A 85 -20.99 -17.53 -8.06
C GLU A 85 -20.66 -17.29 -6.57
N ALA A 86 -20.76 -18.34 -5.75
CA ALA A 86 -20.40 -18.29 -4.33
C ALA A 86 -18.94 -17.89 -4.11
N SER A 87 -18.02 -18.36 -4.96
CA SER A 87 -16.59 -18.05 -4.85
C SER A 87 -16.30 -16.58 -5.16
N VAL A 88 -16.90 -16.01 -6.22
CA VAL A 88 -16.81 -14.59 -6.54
C VAL A 88 -17.44 -13.73 -5.45
N ASN A 89 -18.63 -14.10 -4.97
CA ASN A 89 -19.30 -13.42 -3.86
C ASN A 89 -18.47 -13.45 -2.56
N ASN A 90 -17.74 -14.53 -2.31
CA ASN A 90 -16.87 -14.66 -1.15
C ASN A 90 -15.61 -13.78 -1.27
N LEU A 91 -14.95 -13.76 -2.44
CA LEU A 91 -13.86 -12.83 -2.74
C LEU A 91 -14.29 -11.37 -2.55
N THR A 92 -15.44 -10.98 -3.08
CA THR A 92 -16.01 -9.63 -2.93
C THR A 92 -16.17 -9.21 -1.48
N LYS A 93 -16.74 -10.09 -0.64
CA LYS A 93 -16.90 -9.83 0.81
C LYS A 93 -15.53 -9.73 1.50
N LEU A 94 -14.60 -10.61 1.15
CA LEU A 94 -13.28 -10.72 1.77
C LEU A 94 -12.38 -9.52 1.44
N PHE A 95 -12.34 -9.10 0.18
CA PHE A 95 -11.59 -7.92 -0.28
C PHE A 95 -12.20 -6.61 0.23
N LYS A 96 -13.54 -6.46 0.23
CA LYS A 96 -14.20 -5.28 0.83
C LYS A 96 -13.84 -5.15 2.31
N LYS A 97 -13.89 -6.24 3.07
CA LYS A 97 -13.48 -6.26 4.48
C LYS A 97 -11.99 -5.91 4.65
N LYS A 98 -11.09 -6.46 3.82
CA LYS A 98 -9.65 -6.14 3.88
C LYS A 98 -9.37 -4.65 3.62
N ARG A 99 -10.04 -4.06 2.62
CA ARG A 99 -9.96 -2.61 2.32
C ARG A 99 -10.48 -1.76 3.50
N GLU A 100 -11.59 -2.17 4.11
CA GLU A 100 -12.15 -1.50 5.29
C GLU A 100 -11.21 -1.58 6.52
N GLU A 101 -10.56 -2.73 6.75
CA GLU A 101 -9.56 -2.90 7.80
C GLU A 101 -8.36 -1.96 7.61
N LEU A 102 -7.86 -1.82 6.38
CA LEU A 102 -6.76 -0.91 6.05
C LEU A 102 -7.17 0.56 6.20
N LEU A 103 -8.39 0.94 5.78
CA LEU A 103 -8.91 2.29 5.96
C LEU A 103 -9.08 2.66 7.45
N LYS A 104 -9.60 1.73 8.26
CA LYS A 104 -9.70 1.92 9.72
C LYS A 104 -8.33 2.01 10.39
N GLN A 105 -7.33 1.30 9.88
CA GLN A 105 -5.94 1.43 10.35
C GLN A 105 -5.35 2.80 9.99
N SER A 106 -5.55 3.32 8.78
CA SER A 106 -5.01 4.63 8.39
C SER A 106 -5.65 5.78 9.19
N GLN A 107 -6.97 5.75 9.39
CA GLN A 107 -7.69 6.72 10.22
C GLN A 107 -7.20 6.75 11.67
N ARG A 108 -6.88 5.58 12.25
CA ARG A 108 -6.30 5.49 13.61
C ARG A 108 -4.89 6.06 13.69
N ARG A 109 -4.08 6.03 12.61
CA ARG A 109 -2.78 6.73 12.59
C ARG A 109 -2.99 8.24 12.56
N GLN A 110 -3.92 8.73 11.73
CA GLN A 110 -4.22 10.16 11.60
C GLN A 110 -4.74 10.80 12.91
N SER A 111 -5.59 10.12 13.68
CA SER A 111 -6.11 10.68 14.94
C SER A 111 -5.04 10.81 16.03
N ILE A 112 -4.03 9.93 16.06
CA ILE A 112 -2.88 10.04 16.98
C ILE A 112 -2.01 11.26 16.66
N THR A 113 -1.86 11.60 15.37
CA THR A 113 -1.14 12.81 14.92
C THR A 113 -1.84 14.11 15.32
N ILE A 114 -3.17 14.12 15.41
CA ILE A 114 -3.93 15.32 15.80
C ILE A 114 -3.97 15.52 17.33
N ALA A 115 -4.04 14.43 18.10
CA ALA A 115 -4.08 14.49 19.56
C ALA A 115 -2.78 15.02 20.21
N SER A 116 -1.68 15.11 19.46
CA SER A 116 -0.36 15.48 19.94
C SER A 116 0.02 16.96 19.75
N VAL A 117 -0.90 17.81 19.29
CA VAL A 117 -0.66 19.26 19.04
C VAL A 117 -1.25 20.17 20.14
N SER A 118 -2.03 19.63 21.08
CA SER A 118 -2.74 20.42 22.11
C SER A 118 -2.02 20.44 23.46
N SER A 119 -0.82 21.03 23.53
CA SER A 119 -0.22 21.54 24.78
C SER A 119 1.07 22.34 24.54
N VAL A 120 0.94 23.53 23.95
CA VAL A 120 2.00 24.57 24.00
C VAL A 120 1.64 25.56 25.11
N PRO A 121 2.47 25.73 26.17
CA PRO A 121 2.19 26.73 27.20
C PRO A 121 2.48 28.15 26.67
N ASN A 122 1.62 29.10 27.06
CA ASN A 122 1.82 30.53 26.77
C ASN A 122 3.19 31.01 27.29
N ILE A 123 4.09 31.40 26.39
CA ILE A 123 5.26 32.21 26.74
C ILE A 123 4.87 33.68 26.55
N MET A 124 4.77 34.35 27.68
CA MET A 124 4.44 35.76 27.83
C MET A 124 5.60 36.63 27.33
N SER A 125 5.34 37.45 26.31
CA SER A 125 6.27 38.48 25.82
C SER A 125 5.63 39.86 25.95
N THR A 126 5.89 40.52 27.07
CA THR A 126 5.66 41.96 27.23
C THR A 126 6.79 42.75 26.60
N ASN A 127 6.48 43.72 25.74
CA ASN A 127 7.19 45.00 25.67
C ASN A 127 6.30 46.04 24.99
N LEU A 128 6.35 47.28 25.50
CA LEU A 128 5.43 48.37 25.18
C LEU A 128 6.22 49.67 25.00
N ALA A 129 6.10 50.35 23.85
CA ALA A 129 6.24 51.80 23.62
C ALA A 129 6.38 52.11 22.12
N THR A 130 5.94 53.31 21.70
CA THR A 130 5.65 53.67 20.29
C THR A 130 6.44 54.93 19.82
N PRO A 131 6.20 55.60 18.65
CA PRO A 131 7.28 56.23 17.84
C PRO A 131 7.15 57.79 17.85
N PRO A 132 7.67 58.63 16.90
CA PRO A 132 7.41 58.61 15.45
C PRO A 132 8.63 58.97 14.54
N VAL A 133 8.45 58.98 13.20
CA VAL A 133 8.53 60.19 12.32
C VAL A 133 8.37 59.80 10.82
N ILE A 134 7.80 60.73 10.06
CA ILE A 134 7.02 60.67 8.80
C ILE A 134 7.92 60.94 7.55
N VAL A 135 7.36 60.82 6.32
CA VAL A 135 7.75 61.46 5.02
C VAL A 135 8.70 60.63 4.10
N ASP A 136 8.48 60.39 2.79
CA ASP A 136 7.34 60.69 1.88
C ASP A 136 7.18 59.68 0.70
N ASN A 137 6.14 59.89 -0.11
CA ASN A 137 5.75 59.18 -1.32
C ASN A 137 6.63 59.45 -2.57
N TYR A 138 6.68 58.47 -3.47
CA TYR A 138 6.30 58.69 -4.87
C TYR A 138 5.80 57.38 -5.53
N SER A 139 4.83 57.55 -6.43
CA SER A 139 4.09 56.49 -7.13
C SER A 139 4.23 56.64 -8.65
N ILE A 140 3.64 55.70 -9.40
CA ILE A 140 3.06 55.84 -10.77
C ILE A 140 3.86 55.29 -11.99
N ASN A 141 3.18 54.38 -12.71
CA ASN A 141 3.21 54.00 -14.14
C ASN A 141 4.23 53.01 -14.78
N SER A 142 3.75 51.77 -14.96
CA SER A 142 3.46 51.08 -16.25
C SER A 142 4.24 51.41 -17.55
N SER A 143 4.73 50.37 -18.26
CA SER A 143 4.22 49.94 -19.59
C SER A 143 4.91 48.67 -20.20
N THR A 144 4.07 47.79 -20.78
CA THR A 144 4.28 46.92 -21.98
C THR A 144 5.47 45.95 -22.17
N SER A 145 5.12 44.64 -22.19
CA SER A 145 5.49 43.58 -23.16
C SER A 145 6.96 43.21 -23.47
N ASN A 146 7.37 41.96 -23.15
CA ASN A 146 7.40 40.87 -24.17
C ASN A 146 7.75 39.46 -23.62
N ILE A 147 7.06 38.48 -24.22
CA ILE A 147 7.29 37.02 -24.38
C ILE A 147 8.67 36.45 -23.95
N SER A 148 8.67 35.45 -23.04
CA SER A 148 9.27 34.11 -23.28
C SER A 148 8.98 33.11 -22.15
N SER A 149 9.18 31.83 -22.46
CA SER A 149 8.79 30.59 -21.78
C SER A 149 9.30 30.31 -20.35
N ASP A 150 8.65 29.30 -19.75
CA ASP A 150 9.11 28.35 -18.72
C ASP A 150 8.87 28.61 -17.21
N LEU A 151 8.77 27.47 -16.51
CA LEU A 151 8.54 27.22 -15.07
C LEU A 151 7.19 27.65 -14.46
N ASN A 152 6.19 26.78 -14.60
CA ASN A 152 5.20 26.61 -13.54
C ASN A 152 5.76 25.70 -12.44
N GLN A 153 6.06 26.28 -11.29
CA GLN A 153 6.06 25.59 -10.00
C GLN A 153 4.63 25.02 -9.77
N GLY A 154 4.40 23.92 -9.05
CA GLY A 154 5.22 23.29 -8.04
C GLY A 154 4.31 22.81 -6.91
N ILE A 155 3.41 21.87 -7.21
CA ILE A 155 2.60 21.18 -6.20
C ILE A 155 3.11 19.75 -6.11
N SER A 156 4.04 19.52 -5.19
CA SER A 156 4.52 18.18 -4.87
C SER A 156 3.43 17.41 -4.15
N PRO A 157 2.96 16.24 -4.65
CA PRO A 157 2.12 15.36 -3.86
C PRO A 157 2.92 14.88 -2.65
N ALA A 158 2.30 14.83 -1.48
CA ALA A 158 2.94 14.32 -0.27
C ALA A 158 3.45 12.90 -0.53
N MET A 159 4.77 12.71 -0.44
CA MET A 159 5.46 11.48 -0.79
C MET A 159 5.16 10.39 0.26
N THR A 160 4.04 9.68 0.09
CA THR A 160 3.78 8.43 0.81
C THR A 160 4.82 7.41 0.37
N HIS A 161 5.93 7.36 1.11
CA HIS A 161 7.11 6.57 0.79
C HIS A 161 6.82 5.08 1.04
N LEU A 162 6.03 4.48 0.15
CA LEU A 162 5.83 3.05 0.07
C LEU A 162 7.21 2.39 -0.01
N LEU A 163 7.44 1.34 0.79
CA LEU A 163 8.75 0.70 0.87
C LEU A 163 8.97 -0.10 -0.41
N THR A 164 9.50 0.57 -1.44
CA THR A 164 9.80 -0.02 -2.73
C THR A 164 10.75 -1.20 -2.56
N TYR A 165 10.70 -2.15 -3.50
CA TYR A 165 11.59 -3.30 -3.53
C TYR A 165 13.07 -2.89 -3.39
N GLU A 166 13.46 -1.78 -4.01
CA GLU A 166 14.79 -1.19 -3.91
C GLU A 166 15.16 -0.76 -2.48
N ILE A 167 14.25 -0.09 -1.77
CA ILE A 167 14.47 0.34 -0.38
C ILE A 167 14.61 -0.90 0.51
N LYS A 168 13.73 -1.90 0.35
CA LYS A 168 13.83 -3.18 1.07
C LYS A 168 15.19 -3.83 0.83
N SER A 169 15.59 -3.98 -0.42
CA SER A 169 16.86 -4.58 -0.82
C SER A 169 18.06 -3.84 -0.23
N ARG A 170 18.08 -2.51 -0.28
CA ARG A 170 19.13 -1.69 0.36
C ARG A 170 19.23 -1.95 1.86
N ILE A 171 18.10 -1.96 2.59
CA ILE A 171 18.08 -2.23 4.04
C ILE A 171 18.61 -3.64 4.34
N VAL A 172 18.13 -4.65 3.62
CA VAL A 172 18.55 -6.05 3.78
C VAL A 172 20.07 -6.19 3.57
N ASN A 173 20.60 -5.58 2.50
CA ASN A 173 22.03 -5.58 2.22
C ASN A 173 22.82 -4.88 3.33
N THR A 174 22.40 -3.69 3.78
CA THR A 174 23.05 -2.95 4.88
C THR A 174 23.08 -3.77 6.18
N VAL A 175 22.01 -4.48 6.52
CA VAL A 175 21.96 -5.36 7.71
C VAL A 175 22.94 -6.52 7.57
N ILE A 176 22.99 -7.18 6.40
CA ILE A 176 23.91 -8.30 6.14
C ILE A 176 25.37 -7.83 6.18
N GLU A 177 25.69 -6.67 5.59
CA GLU A 177 27.04 -6.09 5.65
C GLU A 177 27.45 -5.72 7.08
N TRP A 178 26.56 -5.08 7.85
CA TRP A 178 26.83 -4.74 9.24
C TRP A 178 27.06 -5.98 10.12
N LEU A 179 26.28 -7.05 9.92
CA LEU A 179 26.46 -8.33 10.62
C LEU A 179 27.79 -8.99 10.27
N LYS A 180 28.22 -8.95 9.00
CA LYS A 180 29.55 -9.44 8.58
C LYS A 180 30.67 -8.63 9.21
N GLN A 181 30.59 -7.30 9.19
CA GLN A 181 31.58 -6.39 9.78
C GLN A 181 31.72 -6.51 11.31
N ASN A 182 30.66 -6.94 12.00
CA ASN A 182 30.67 -7.09 13.46
C ASN A 182 30.68 -8.57 13.91
N SER A 183 30.87 -9.50 12.99
CA SER A 183 30.81 -10.96 13.23
C SER A 183 31.73 -11.44 14.35
N GLU A 184 32.99 -11.00 14.37
CA GLU A 184 33.97 -11.31 15.42
C GLU A 184 33.54 -10.78 16.80
N LYS A 185 33.01 -9.56 16.85
CA LYS A 185 32.55 -8.92 18.11
C LYS A 185 31.27 -9.55 18.67
N LEU A 186 30.46 -10.13 17.80
CA LEU A 186 29.19 -10.79 18.10
C LEU A 186 29.34 -12.32 18.23
N SER A 187 30.55 -12.86 18.11
CA SER A 187 30.85 -14.30 18.12
C SER A 187 30.01 -15.11 17.13
N LEU A 188 29.71 -14.54 15.96
CA LEU A 188 28.83 -15.15 14.95
C LEU A 188 29.59 -16.19 14.13
N VAL A 189 29.36 -17.47 14.47
CA VAL A 189 30.02 -18.65 13.87
C VAL A 189 29.62 -18.88 12.40
N ASN A 190 28.50 -18.32 11.94
CA ASN A 190 27.97 -18.51 10.60
C ASN A 190 27.66 -17.15 9.95
N MET A 191 28.23 -16.89 8.76
CA MET A 191 28.14 -15.57 8.09
C MET A 191 27.19 -15.55 6.87
N ASN A 192 26.52 -16.65 6.57
CA ASN A 192 25.59 -16.76 5.45
C ASN A 192 24.15 -16.37 5.85
N PHE A 193 23.99 -15.14 6.33
CA PHE A 193 22.68 -14.60 6.75
C PHE A 193 21.74 -14.44 5.55
N GLN A 194 20.55 -15.03 5.63
CA GLN A 194 19.52 -14.92 4.60
C GLN A 194 18.24 -14.27 5.14
N GLU A 195 17.66 -13.39 4.32
CA GLU A 195 16.31 -12.87 4.59
C GLU A 195 15.29 -14.03 4.56
N ASP A 196 14.25 -13.93 5.39
CA ASP A 196 13.20 -14.92 5.64
C ASP A 196 13.68 -16.25 6.29
N ILE A 197 15.00 -16.47 6.47
CA ILE A 197 15.56 -17.60 7.23
C ILE A 197 16.11 -17.16 8.60
N ASP A 198 17.00 -16.17 8.61
CA ASP A 198 17.71 -15.73 9.83
C ASP A 198 17.13 -14.44 10.40
N PHE A 199 16.65 -13.57 9.52
CA PHE A 199 15.91 -12.37 9.87
C PHE A 199 14.91 -12.01 8.78
N LYS A 200 13.91 -11.19 9.11
CA LYS A 200 12.92 -10.69 8.17
C LYS A 200 12.72 -9.18 8.33
N VAL A 201 12.68 -8.46 7.22
CA VAL A 201 12.43 -7.02 7.20
C VAL A 201 10.98 -6.74 6.83
N GLU A 202 10.21 -6.21 7.79
CA GLU A 202 8.78 -5.89 7.67
C GLU A 202 8.58 -4.37 7.85
N LEU A 203 7.56 -3.77 7.23
CA LEU A 203 7.19 -2.38 7.53
C LEU A 203 6.57 -2.28 8.92
N ASN A 204 7.03 -1.31 9.73
CA ASN A 204 6.35 -0.95 10.96
C ASN A 204 5.07 -0.17 10.64
N ASN A 205 3.97 -0.92 10.52
CA ASN A 205 2.61 -0.44 10.29
C ASN A 205 2.02 0.45 11.41
N SER A 206 2.85 1.01 12.30
CA SER A 206 2.44 1.94 13.35
C SER A 206 3.29 3.21 13.48
N GLN A 207 4.49 3.29 12.88
CA GLN A 207 5.48 4.34 13.19
C GLN A 207 6.36 4.78 11.99
N ASP A 208 5.95 4.49 10.76
CA ASP A 208 6.71 4.78 9.52
C ASP A 208 8.19 4.41 9.64
N GLY A 209 8.40 3.17 10.08
CA GLY A 209 9.70 2.58 10.35
C GLY A 209 9.81 1.15 9.80
N ILE A 210 10.90 0.50 10.14
CA ILE A 210 11.27 -0.85 9.69
C ILE A 210 11.31 -1.76 10.91
N ILE A 211 10.65 -2.91 10.86
CA ILE A 211 10.80 -3.98 11.86
C ILE A 211 11.75 -5.03 11.29
N ILE A 212 12.87 -5.25 11.97
CA ILE A 212 13.74 -6.40 11.76
C ILE A 212 13.34 -7.45 12.80
N ARG A 213 12.80 -8.58 12.34
CA ARG A 213 12.49 -9.73 13.19
C ARG A 213 13.59 -10.77 13.04
N CYS A 214 14.27 -11.12 14.13
CA CYS A 214 15.25 -12.20 14.14
C CYS A 214 14.55 -13.57 14.27
N LYS A 215 15.19 -14.63 13.77
CA LYS A 215 14.78 -16.04 13.92
C LYS A 215 14.56 -16.46 15.38
N CYS A 216 15.29 -15.87 16.33
CA CYS A 216 15.08 -16.10 17.77
C CYS A 216 13.78 -15.49 18.32
N GLY A 217 13.00 -14.77 17.50
CA GLY A 217 11.72 -14.15 17.87
C GLY A 217 11.84 -12.68 18.30
N THR A 218 13.02 -12.21 18.69
CA THR A 218 13.31 -10.81 19.04
C THR A 218 13.00 -9.88 17.87
N LYS A 219 12.44 -8.71 18.17
CA LYS A 219 12.08 -7.69 17.18
C LYS A 219 12.78 -6.39 17.48
N HIS A 220 13.37 -5.78 16.46
CA HIS A 220 13.93 -4.45 16.52
C HIS A 220 13.16 -3.56 15.56
N ALA A 221 12.52 -2.50 16.05
CA ALA A 221 11.95 -1.46 15.21
C ALA A 221 12.96 -0.32 15.06
N ILE A 222 13.13 0.14 13.84
CA ILE A 222 13.95 1.30 13.46
C ILE A 222 12.97 2.35 12.91
N GLY A 223 12.78 3.46 13.61
CA GLY A 223 11.88 4.53 13.21
C GLY A 223 12.55 5.90 13.25
N GLN A 224 11.91 6.93 12.69
CA GLN A 224 12.41 8.30 12.77
C GLN A 224 11.68 9.07 13.88
N GLY A 225 12.37 9.34 14.98
CA GLY A 225 11.88 10.11 16.12
C GLY A 225 12.54 11.50 16.16
N ARG A 226 11.76 12.57 15.99
CA ARG A 226 12.25 13.97 16.04
C ARG A 226 13.44 14.25 15.11
N GLY A 227 13.44 13.63 13.92
CA GLY A 227 14.52 13.74 12.94
C GLY A 227 15.70 12.78 13.15
N VAL A 228 15.76 12.06 14.28
CA VAL A 228 16.82 11.10 14.62
C VAL A 228 16.32 9.67 14.37
N LEU A 229 17.20 8.77 13.91
CA LEU A 229 16.89 7.34 13.85
C LEU A 229 16.91 6.73 15.25
N VAL A 230 15.80 6.12 15.66
CA VAL A 230 15.60 5.48 16.95
C VAL A 230 15.44 3.97 16.74
N VAL A 231 16.22 3.18 17.49
CA VAL A 231 16.08 1.72 17.52
C VAL A 231 15.42 1.32 18.84
N SER A 232 14.31 0.59 18.77
CA SER A 232 13.61 0.01 19.93
C SER A 232 13.51 -1.50 19.80
N SER A 233 13.79 -2.21 20.90
CA SER A 233 13.73 -3.68 20.96
C SER A 233 12.47 -4.15 21.70
N TYR A 234 11.86 -5.23 21.22
CA TYR A 234 10.66 -5.88 21.75
C TYR A 234 10.80 -7.41 21.76
#